data_AF-A0A7Z0NTM9-F1
#
_entry.id   AF-A0A7Z0NTM9-F1
#
_cell.length_a   1.000
_cell.length_b   1.000
_cell.length_c   1.000
_cell.angle_alpha   90.00
_cell.angle_beta   90.00
_cell.angle_gamma   90.00
#
_symmetry.space_group_name_H-M   'P 1'
#
loop_
_entity.id
_entity.type
_entity.pdbx_description
1 polymer ?
#
loop_
_entity_poly.entity_id
_entity_poly.type
_entity_poly.pdbx_seq_one_letter_code
_entity_poly.pdbx_strand_id
1 'polypeptide(L)'
;MDGVVRELLGRQLEAWLPRAVARGRPSVVALAYGPGALLAATDSAEAVLGVLAEHAGQLRGRQLTVLVLADGGEELPARLGAIEATLPAEIAVHLVPGGPARLPVAVKAAGSTGAPLLSYLDGAGAIDPGVLAASAAGRPAELLLVTEAEPAAAGPAGSAAASAGPAGSAASAGPAGSVWAGLAGTGFPLTTQVDLVAADGSLARRLAFGTGHDRSLEAFKENLWAVDADTAVRYRDPADPSGQLLDIAPDPESLGRELLAELARSGPRTVTQLRRHALTATAYRSVDVQRALTGLLRCGAAVRDPEHGRLGGDVVIAVARHP
;
A
#
# COMPACT_ATOMS: atom_id res chain seq x y z
N MET A 1 9.57 12.42 3.75
CA MET A 1 8.61 11.38 3.29
C MET A 1 9.22 10.50 2.22
N ASP A 2 9.87 11.05 1.20
CA ASP A 2 10.42 10.24 0.08
C ASP A 2 11.43 9.17 0.53
N GLY A 3 12.22 9.45 1.57
CA GLY A 3 13.10 8.45 2.18
C GLY A 3 12.35 7.24 2.76
N VAL A 4 11.21 7.47 3.42
CA VAL A 4 10.34 6.41 3.97
C VAL A 4 9.71 5.58 2.86
N VAL A 5 9.21 6.24 1.81
CA VAL A 5 8.63 5.57 0.63
C VAL A 5 9.66 4.69 -0.06
N ARG A 6 10.88 5.20 -0.24
CA ARG A 6 12.00 4.46 -0.83
C ARG A 6 12.43 3.27 0.02
N GLU A 7 12.53 3.44 1.33
CA GLU A 7 12.84 2.32 2.26
C GLU A 7 11.76 1.23 2.18
N LEU A 8 10.49 1.63 2.19
CA LEU A 8 9.39 0.69 2.11
C LEU A 8 9.34 -0.05 0.76
N LEU A 9 9.64 0.64 -0.34
CA LEU A 9 9.80 0.02 -1.65
C LEU A 9 10.92 -1.04 -1.64
N GLY A 10 12.08 -0.72 -1.05
CA GLY A 10 13.20 -1.66 -0.90
C GLY A 10 12.80 -2.91 -0.10
N ARG A 11 12.22 -2.73 1.08
CA ARG A 11 11.75 -3.85 1.93
C ARG A 11 10.65 -4.68 1.25
N GLN A 12 9.77 -4.03 0.49
CA GLN A 12 8.74 -4.75 -0.27
C GLN A 12 9.34 -5.59 -1.40
N LEU A 13 10.35 -5.06 -2.09
CA LEU A 13 11.09 -5.77 -3.11
C LEU A 13 11.81 -7.01 -2.53
N GLU A 14 12.48 -6.86 -1.39
CA GLU A 14 13.11 -7.98 -0.66
C GLU A 14 12.10 -9.07 -0.29
N ALA A 15 10.90 -8.69 0.18
CA ALA A 15 9.83 -9.64 0.51
C ALA A 15 9.22 -10.32 -0.74
N TRP A 16 9.22 -9.65 -1.89
CA TRP A 16 8.66 -10.14 -3.14
C TRP A 16 9.62 -11.06 -3.91
N LEU A 17 10.91 -10.71 -3.96
CA LEU A 17 11.89 -11.32 -4.86
C LEU A 17 12.01 -12.86 -4.70
N PRO A 18 12.15 -13.43 -3.49
CA PRO A 18 12.25 -14.89 -3.34
C PRO A 18 11.03 -15.63 -3.92
N ARG A 19 9.84 -15.03 -3.87
CA ARG A 19 8.58 -15.62 -4.31
C ARG A 19 8.35 -15.46 -5.81
N ALA A 20 8.82 -14.36 -6.38
CA ALA A 20 8.83 -14.12 -7.81
C ALA A 20 9.76 -15.11 -8.53
N VAL A 21 10.99 -15.21 -8.03
CA VAL A 21 12.07 -15.96 -8.65
C VAL A 21 11.91 -17.48 -8.46
N ALA A 22 11.29 -17.93 -7.36
CA ALA A 22 11.03 -19.35 -7.10
C ALA A 22 10.21 -20.04 -8.22
N ARG A 23 9.41 -19.31 -8.98
CA ARG A 23 8.55 -19.85 -10.04
C ARG A 23 9.28 -20.13 -11.36
N GLY A 24 10.55 -19.78 -11.48
CA GLY A 24 11.35 -20.07 -12.69
C GLY A 24 10.95 -19.28 -13.94
N ARG A 25 10.19 -18.20 -13.77
CA ARG A 25 9.71 -17.33 -14.87
C ARG A 25 10.49 -16.02 -14.87
N PRO A 26 10.64 -15.35 -16.03
CA PRO A 26 11.13 -13.97 -16.06
C PRO A 26 10.25 -13.12 -15.15
N SER A 27 10.85 -12.21 -14.40
CA SER A 27 10.18 -11.37 -13.41
C SER A 27 10.42 -9.91 -13.73
N VAL A 28 9.46 -9.04 -13.44
CA VAL A 28 9.57 -7.61 -13.77
C VAL A 28 9.32 -6.74 -12.56
N VAL A 29 10.18 -5.73 -12.40
CA VAL A 29 9.99 -4.61 -11.50
C VAL A 29 9.75 -3.37 -12.37
N ALA A 30 8.62 -2.69 -12.19
CA ALA A 30 8.29 -1.49 -12.94
C ALA A 30 8.17 -0.31 -12.00
N LEU A 31 8.96 0.73 -12.20
CA LEU A 31 8.95 1.96 -11.44
C LEU A 31 8.48 3.08 -12.36
N ALA A 32 7.34 3.70 -12.08
CA ALA A 32 6.78 4.74 -12.91
C ALA A 32 6.49 6.03 -12.13
N TYR A 33 7.00 7.14 -12.65
CA TYR A 33 7.01 8.44 -11.98
C TYR A 33 6.31 9.48 -12.86
N GLY A 34 5.40 10.22 -12.26
CA GLY A 34 4.76 11.37 -12.88
C GLY A 34 5.73 12.54 -13.08
N PRO A 35 5.29 13.59 -13.79
CA PRO A 35 6.11 14.77 -14.05
C PRO A 35 6.55 15.44 -12.74
N GLY A 36 7.79 15.94 -12.71
CA GLY A 36 8.37 16.65 -11.56
C GLY A 36 9.02 15.76 -10.49
N ALA A 37 8.97 14.43 -10.64
CA ALA A 37 9.52 13.48 -9.68
C ALA A 37 10.92 12.94 -10.06
N LEU A 38 11.71 13.66 -10.88
CA LEU A 38 12.98 13.14 -11.43
C LEU A 38 14.01 12.73 -10.35
N LEU A 39 14.15 13.53 -9.30
CA LEU A 39 15.08 13.20 -8.20
C LEU A 39 14.60 11.96 -7.45
N ALA A 40 13.31 11.89 -7.13
CA ALA A 40 12.70 10.72 -6.49
C ALA A 40 12.78 9.47 -7.37
N ALA A 41 12.64 9.63 -8.69
CA ALA A 41 12.78 8.56 -9.68
C ALA A 41 14.19 8.00 -9.69
N THR A 42 15.20 8.88 -9.72
CA THR A 42 16.60 8.48 -9.66
C THR A 42 16.90 7.75 -8.36
N ASP A 43 16.67 8.37 -7.20
CA ASP A 43 17.01 7.80 -5.90
C ASP A 43 16.31 6.46 -5.62
N SER A 44 15.05 6.33 -6.02
CA SER A 44 14.29 5.09 -5.83
C SER A 44 14.74 3.99 -6.78
N ALA A 45 15.05 4.32 -8.03
CA ALA A 45 15.60 3.36 -8.98
C ALA A 45 16.97 2.85 -8.52
N GLU A 46 17.85 3.72 -8.03
CA GLU A 46 19.14 3.31 -7.47
C GLU A 46 18.99 2.40 -6.26
N ALA A 47 18.07 2.73 -5.33
CA ALA A 47 17.79 1.87 -4.18
C ALA A 47 17.28 0.49 -4.59
N VAL A 48 16.37 0.42 -5.57
CA VAL A 48 15.88 -0.84 -6.13
C VAL A 48 17.02 -1.65 -6.75
N LEU A 49 17.86 -1.03 -7.56
CA LEU A 49 19.00 -1.71 -8.19
C LEU A 49 20.03 -2.19 -7.16
N GLY A 50 20.27 -1.42 -6.09
CA GLY A 50 21.12 -1.82 -4.97
C GLY A 50 20.62 -3.09 -4.29
N VAL A 51 19.33 -3.13 -3.92
CA VAL A 51 18.69 -4.32 -3.34
C VAL A 51 18.80 -5.53 -4.29
N LEU A 52 18.56 -5.32 -5.58
CA LEU A 52 18.67 -6.39 -6.59
C LEU A 52 20.11 -6.90 -6.74
N ALA A 53 21.11 -6.02 -6.68
CA ALA A 53 22.52 -6.40 -6.72
C ALA A 53 22.89 -7.29 -5.51
N GLU A 54 22.45 -6.92 -4.31
CA GLU A 54 22.65 -7.73 -3.09
C GLU A 54 22.00 -9.11 -3.18
N HIS A 55 20.86 -9.20 -3.88
CA HIS A 55 20.09 -10.43 -4.02
C HIS A 55 20.33 -11.18 -5.34
N ALA A 56 21.29 -10.74 -6.15
CA ALA A 56 21.62 -11.32 -7.45
C ALA A 56 21.81 -12.84 -7.42
N GLY A 57 22.45 -13.37 -6.37
CA GLY A 57 22.69 -14.80 -6.18
C GLY A 57 21.40 -15.66 -6.12
N GLN A 58 20.24 -15.04 -5.86
CA GLN A 58 18.95 -15.73 -5.84
C GLN A 58 18.40 -16.00 -7.25
N LEU A 59 18.83 -15.22 -8.26
CA LEU A 59 18.33 -15.32 -9.62
C LEU A 59 18.66 -16.67 -10.26
N ARG A 60 19.83 -17.26 -9.97
CA ARG A 60 20.27 -18.59 -10.47
C ARG A 60 20.00 -18.79 -11.97
N GLY A 61 20.40 -17.81 -12.80
CA GLY A 61 20.19 -17.82 -14.25
C GLY A 61 18.78 -17.38 -14.71
N ARG A 62 17.96 -16.83 -13.82
CA ARG A 62 16.63 -16.30 -14.16
C ARG A 62 16.68 -14.81 -14.43
N GLN A 63 16.06 -14.40 -15.53
CA GLN A 63 16.03 -13.02 -15.96
C GLN A 63 15.08 -12.16 -15.11
N LEU A 64 15.56 -11.00 -14.70
CA LEU A 64 14.78 -9.95 -14.04
C LEU A 64 14.92 -8.65 -14.85
N THR A 65 13.79 -8.09 -15.25
CA THR A 65 13.75 -6.83 -16.00
C THR A 65 13.29 -5.70 -15.09
N VAL A 66 14.07 -4.62 -15.04
CA VAL A 66 13.69 -3.38 -14.35
C VAL A 66 13.28 -2.35 -15.40
N LEU A 67 12.02 -1.91 -15.34
CA LEU A 67 11.49 -0.85 -16.19
C LEU A 67 11.43 0.44 -15.37
N VAL A 68 12.12 1.49 -15.82
CA VAL A 68 12.03 2.83 -15.22
C VAL A 68 11.31 3.73 -16.20
N LEU A 69 10.11 4.18 -15.84
CA LEU A 69 9.26 5.07 -16.61
C LEU A 69 9.31 6.45 -15.96
N ALA A 70 10.11 7.35 -16.52
CA ALA A 70 10.18 8.71 -16.04
C ALA A 70 10.43 9.66 -17.19
N ASP A 71 9.90 10.88 -17.06
CA ASP A 71 10.37 12.03 -17.83
C ASP A 71 11.66 12.54 -17.20
N GLY A 72 12.73 12.69 -17.98
CA GLY A 72 14.03 13.07 -17.43
C GLY A 72 15.04 13.55 -18.47
N GLY A 73 16.02 14.33 -17.99
CA GLY A 73 17.20 14.74 -18.75
C GLY A 73 18.30 13.67 -18.73
N GLU A 74 19.48 14.01 -19.25
CA GLU A 74 20.60 13.07 -19.46
C GLU A 74 21.19 12.45 -18.18
N GLU A 75 20.91 13.02 -17.01
CA GLU A 75 21.43 12.55 -15.71
C GLU A 75 20.91 11.16 -15.32
N LEU A 76 19.61 10.92 -15.47
CA LEU A 76 18.99 9.64 -15.09
C LEU A 76 19.55 8.47 -15.93
N PRO A 77 19.61 8.52 -17.28
CA PRO A 77 20.29 7.50 -18.07
C PRO A 77 21.75 7.28 -17.65
N ALA A 78 22.51 8.35 -17.38
CA ALA A 78 23.92 8.25 -17.01
C ALA A 78 24.13 7.51 -15.68
N ARG A 79 23.33 7.84 -14.66
CA ARG A 79 23.39 7.18 -13.34
C ARG A 79 22.94 5.73 -13.40
N LEU A 80 21.82 5.45 -14.06
CA LEU A 80 21.32 4.07 -14.20
C LEU A 80 22.28 3.21 -15.02
N GLY A 81 22.87 3.72 -16.10
CA GLY A 81 23.84 2.99 -16.90
C GLY A 81 25.12 2.66 -16.14
N ALA A 82 25.59 3.55 -15.26
CA ALA A 82 26.73 3.28 -14.39
C ALA A 82 26.46 2.13 -13.40
N ILE A 83 25.24 2.06 -12.85
CA ILE A 83 24.83 0.99 -11.94
C ILE A 83 24.62 -0.31 -12.71
N GLU A 84 23.91 -0.27 -13.85
CA GLU A 84 23.66 -1.44 -14.69
C GLU A 84 24.96 -2.13 -15.12
N ALA A 85 26.02 -1.38 -15.40
CA ALA A 85 27.34 -1.93 -15.74
C ALA A 85 27.97 -2.78 -14.62
N THR A 86 27.50 -2.64 -13.38
CA THR A 86 27.93 -3.42 -12.21
C THR A 86 27.03 -4.62 -11.90
N LEU A 87 25.86 -4.69 -12.55
CA LEU A 87 24.87 -5.73 -12.32
C LEU A 87 25.24 -7.02 -13.07
N PRO A 88 24.81 -8.18 -12.57
CA PRO A 88 24.91 -9.42 -13.30
C PRO A 88 24.03 -9.40 -14.57
N ALA A 89 24.39 -10.23 -15.56
CA ALA A 89 23.70 -10.29 -16.86
C ALA A 89 22.24 -10.78 -16.78
N GLU A 90 21.83 -11.34 -15.64
CA GLU A 90 20.46 -11.70 -15.34
C GLU A 90 19.54 -10.50 -15.06
N ILE A 91 20.11 -9.30 -14.81
CA ILE A 91 19.33 -8.09 -14.54
C ILE A 91 19.48 -7.14 -15.72
N ALA A 92 18.37 -6.88 -16.41
CA ALA A 92 18.31 -5.91 -17.49
C ALA A 92 17.56 -4.66 -17.03
N VAL A 93 18.13 -3.48 -17.29
CA VAL A 93 17.50 -2.19 -16.96
C VAL A 93 17.05 -1.49 -18.23
N HIS A 94 15.81 -1.02 -18.26
CA HIS A 94 15.26 -0.30 -19.39
C HIS A 94 14.63 1.01 -18.93
N LEU A 95 15.21 2.11 -19.39
CA LEU A 95 14.61 3.43 -19.25
C LEU A 95 13.62 3.66 -20.39
N VAL A 96 12.39 3.99 -20.04
CA VAL A 96 11.30 4.29 -20.97
C VAL A 96 10.87 5.74 -20.74
N PRO A 97 11.12 6.65 -21.70
CA PRO A 97 10.69 8.03 -21.58
C PRO A 97 9.17 8.16 -21.44
N GLY A 98 8.73 8.95 -20.46
CA GLY A 98 7.32 9.16 -20.12
C GLY A 98 6.96 8.68 -18.72
N GLY A 99 5.81 9.12 -18.23
CA GLY A 99 5.28 8.70 -16.92
C GLY A 99 4.43 7.42 -16.92
N PRO A 100 3.58 7.22 -15.89
CA PRO A 100 2.81 5.99 -15.66
C PRO A 100 1.96 5.50 -16.84
N ALA A 101 1.45 6.40 -17.68
CA ALA A 101 0.66 6.06 -18.87
C ALA A 101 1.40 5.14 -19.87
N ARG A 102 2.73 5.03 -19.80
CA ARG A 102 3.52 4.11 -20.63
C ARG A 102 3.56 2.68 -20.12
N LEU A 103 3.14 2.44 -18.87
CA LEU A 103 3.24 1.13 -18.22
C LEU A 103 2.60 -0.02 -19.02
N PRO A 104 1.38 0.11 -19.58
CA PRO A 104 0.77 -0.98 -20.34
C PRO A 104 1.62 -1.41 -21.55
N VAL A 105 2.24 -0.44 -22.22
CA VAL A 105 3.08 -0.71 -23.39
C VAL A 105 4.43 -1.28 -22.96
N ALA A 106 5.07 -0.71 -21.94
CA ALA A 106 6.37 -1.14 -21.45
C ALA A 106 6.33 -2.58 -20.91
N VAL A 107 5.34 -2.92 -20.10
CA VAL A 107 5.14 -4.28 -19.56
C VAL A 107 4.88 -5.29 -20.67
N LYS A 108 4.11 -4.91 -21.70
CA LYS A 108 3.87 -5.76 -22.87
C LYS A 108 5.16 -5.96 -23.68
N ALA A 109 5.93 -4.91 -23.91
CA ALA A 109 7.18 -4.96 -24.66
C ALA A 109 8.26 -5.81 -23.96
N ALA A 110 8.29 -5.79 -22.63
CA ALA A 110 9.16 -6.64 -21.82
C ALA A 110 8.76 -8.14 -21.80
N GLY A 111 7.70 -8.53 -22.52
CA GLY A 111 7.23 -9.91 -22.57
C GLY A 111 6.63 -10.41 -21.25
N SER A 112 6.25 -9.49 -20.38
CA SER A 112 5.94 -9.75 -18.97
C SER A 112 4.50 -10.16 -18.72
N THR A 113 3.71 -10.44 -19.76
CA THR A 113 2.31 -10.82 -19.59
C THR A 113 2.21 -12.11 -18.78
N GLY A 114 1.59 -12.00 -17.60
CA GLY A 114 1.49 -13.09 -16.65
C GLY A 114 2.79 -13.44 -15.92
N ALA A 115 3.90 -12.73 -16.12
CA ALA A 115 5.11 -12.86 -15.30
C ALA A 115 4.86 -12.30 -13.88
N PRO A 116 5.64 -12.70 -12.86
CA PRO A 116 5.71 -11.94 -11.62
C PRO A 116 5.97 -10.46 -11.92
N LEU A 117 5.12 -9.57 -11.41
CA LEU A 117 5.24 -8.12 -11.57
C LEU A 117 5.13 -7.42 -10.22
N LEU A 118 6.13 -6.61 -9.87
CA LEU A 118 6.05 -5.60 -8.82
C LEU A 118 6.03 -4.22 -9.49
N SER A 119 4.97 -3.45 -9.29
CA SER A 119 4.83 -2.08 -9.79
C SER A 119 4.95 -1.08 -8.65
N TYR A 120 5.75 -0.04 -8.83
CA TYR A 120 5.75 1.18 -8.03
C TYR A 120 5.26 2.33 -8.91
N LEU A 121 4.17 2.98 -8.52
CA LEU A 121 3.59 4.10 -9.24
C LEU A 121 3.54 5.33 -8.36
N ASP A 122 4.07 6.44 -8.85
CA ASP A 122 4.13 7.70 -8.09
C ASP A 122 3.75 8.87 -8.99
N GLY A 123 2.85 9.73 -8.52
CA GLY A 123 2.52 10.99 -9.18
C GLY A 123 1.38 10.91 -10.20
N ALA A 124 1.24 11.98 -10.99
CA ALA A 124 0.09 12.14 -11.87
C ALA A 124 -0.02 11.02 -12.91
N GLY A 125 -1.25 10.54 -13.14
CA GLY A 125 -1.55 9.44 -14.06
C GLY A 125 -1.36 8.04 -13.47
N ALA A 126 -0.85 7.90 -12.24
CA ALA A 126 -0.68 6.61 -11.58
C ALA A 126 -2.01 5.88 -11.28
N ILE A 127 -3.11 6.62 -11.12
CA ILE A 127 -4.45 6.10 -10.85
C ILE A 127 -5.28 5.83 -12.12
N ASP A 128 -4.69 6.00 -13.31
CA ASP A 128 -5.37 5.69 -14.55
C ASP A 128 -5.79 4.20 -14.59
N PRO A 129 -7.05 3.86 -14.93
CA PRO A 129 -7.52 2.48 -14.91
C PRO A 129 -6.70 1.53 -15.80
N GLY A 130 -6.19 2.01 -16.94
CA GLY A 130 -5.34 1.22 -17.84
C GLY A 130 -3.98 0.91 -17.23
N VAL A 131 -3.41 1.88 -16.49
CA VAL A 131 -2.17 1.70 -15.73
C VAL A 131 -2.36 0.69 -14.59
N LEU A 132 -3.42 0.84 -13.79
CA LEU A 132 -3.72 -0.09 -12.70
C LEU A 132 -3.99 -1.52 -13.20
N ALA A 133 -4.73 -1.66 -14.31
CA ALA A 133 -4.96 -2.96 -14.95
C ALA A 133 -3.66 -3.60 -15.48
N ALA A 134 -2.73 -2.80 -16.00
CA ALA A 134 -1.41 -3.30 -16.42
C ALA A 134 -0.58 -3.79 -15.22
N SER A 135 -0.61 -3.08 -14.08
CA SER A 135 0.01 -3.55 -12.84
C SER A 135 -0.59 -4.87 -12.34
N ALA A 136 -1.90 -5.07 -12.51
CA ALA A 136 -2.59 -6.30 -12.11
C ALA A 136 -2.41 -7.49 -13.08
N ALA A 137 -1.78 -7.27 -14.24
CA ALA A 137 -1.60 -8.30 -15.28
C ALA A 137 -0.55 -9.38 -14.90
N GLY A 138 0.26 -9.12 -13.87
CA GLY A 138 1.26 -10.06 -13.39
C GLY A 138 0.69 -11.28 -12.64
N ARG A 139 1.48 -12.36 -12.55
CA ARG A 139 1.16 -13.56 -11.76
C ARG A 139 2.42 -14.07 -11.04
N PRO A 140 2.67 -13.65 -9.78
CA PRO A 140 1.85 -12.76 -8.95
C PRO A 140 2.00 -11.28 -9.36
N ALA A 141 1.01 -10.47 -9.03
CA ALA A 141 1.06 -9.01 -9.17
C ALA A 141 1.07 -8.36 -7.78
N GLU A 142 1.96 -7.37 -7.61
CA GLU A 142 2.01 -6.48 -6.45
C GLU A 142 2.15 -5.04 -6.93
N LEU A 143 1.45 -4.12 -6.27
CA LEU A 143 1.42 -2.70 -6.60
C LEU A 143 1.64 -1.89 -5.33
N LEU A 144 2.62 -0.98 -5.37
CA LEU A 144 2.80 0.11 -4.42
C LEU A 144 2.48 1.43 -5.14
N LEU A 145 1.41 2.10 -4.73
CA LEU A 145 0.92 3.33 -5.32
C LEU A 145 1.10 4.49 -4.35
N VAL A 146 1.67 5.59 -4.81
CA VAL A 146 1.82 6.82 -4.05
C VAL A 146 1.10 7.96 -4.73
N THR A 147 0.20 8.61 -3.99
CA THR A 147 -0.51 9.80 -4.44
C THR A 147 -0.41 10.89 -3.37
N GLU A 148 -0.83 12.11 -3.71
CA GLU A 148 -1.13 13.09 -2.67
C GLU A 148 -2.27 12.54 -1.79
N ALA A 149 -2.18 12.73 -0.47
CA ALA A 149 -3.29 12.47 0.41
C ALA A 149 -4.18 13.70 0.49
N GLU A 150 -5.49 13.48 0.51
CA GLU A 150 -6.40 14.58 0.79
C GLU A 150 -6.30 15.02 2.27
N PRO A 151 -6.48 16.32 2.55
CA PRO A 151 -6.55 16.81 3.91
C PRO A 151 -7.73 16.16 4.65
N ALA A 152 -7.54 15.81 5.93
CA ALA A 152 -8.64 15.31 6.75
C ALA A 152 -9.74 16.37 6.80
N ALA A 153 -10.99 15.98 6.54
CA ALA A 153 -12.12 16.89 6.62
C ALA A 153 -12.16 17.51 8.01
N ALA A 154 -11.96 18.83 8.10
CA ALA A 154 -12.16 19.57 9.34
C ALA A 154 -13.60 19.30 9.81
N GLY A 155 -13.76 18.82 11.04
CA GLY A 155 -15.07 18.58 11.64
C GLY A 155 -15.95 19.85 11.61
N PRO A 156 -17.28 19.71 11.64
CA PRO A 156 -18.17 20.86 11.51
C PRO A 156 -18.12 21.69 12.80
N ALA A 157 -17.37 22.79 12.79
CA ALA A 157 -17.46 23.84 13.80
C ALA A 157 -17.88 25.15 13.13
N GLY A 158 -19.15 25.54 13.36
CA GLY A 158 -19.62 26.93 13.25
C GLY A 158 -20.12 27.41 11.88
N SER A 159 -21.45 27.52 11.76
CA SER A 159 -22.21 28.08 10.63
C SER A 159 -21.96 29.58 10.37
N ALA A 160 -21.95 30.00 9.09
CA ALA A 160 -22.86 31.05 8.57
C ALA A 160 -22.88 31.16 7.02
N ALA A 161 -24.06 30.89 6.46
CA ALA A 161 -24.72 31.46 5.26
C ALA A 161 -23.95 31.74 3.94
N ALA A 162 -24.36 31.08 2.84
CA ALA A 162 -25.11 31.73 1.74
C ALA A 162 -25.56 30.76 0.61
N SER A 163 -26.85 30.87 0.28
CA SER A 163 -27.60 30.54 -0.95
C SER A 163 -27.56 29.14 -1.58
N ALA A 164 -28.73 28.50 -1.55
CA ALA A 164 -29.12 27.30 -2.28
C ALA A 164 -29.48 27.57 -3.75
N GLY A 165 -29.10 26.64 -4.63
CA GLY A 165 -29.67 26.42 -5.96
C GLY A 165 -29.82 24.91 -6.20
N PRO A 166 -30.85 24.42 -6.93
CA PRO A 166 -31.29 23.03 -6.79
C PRO A 166 -30.63 22.04 -7.78
N ALA A 167 -30.38 20.85 -7.22
CA ALA A 167 -30.52 19.50 -7.78
C ALA A 167 -29.72 19.07 -9.04
N GLY A 168 -28.70 18.26 -8.75
CA GLY A 168 -28.19 17.19 -9.61
C GLY A 168 -27.52 16.14 -8.73
N SER A 169 -28.28 15.11 -8.32
CA SER A 169 -27.84 14.07 -7.39
C SER A 169 -26.82 13.13 -8.07
N ALA A 170 -25.56 13.24 -7.65
CA ALA A 170 -24.60 12.14 -7.68
C ALA A 170 -24.26 11.84 -6.22
N ALA A 171 -24.49 10.59 -5.79
CA ALA A 171 -24.09 10.13 -4.46
C ALA A 171 -22.58 10.34 -4.29
N SER A 172 -22.19 11.30 -3.47
CA SER A 172 -20.80 11.59 -3.17
C SER A 172 -20.26 10.49 -2.25
N ALA A 173 -19.66 9.46 -2.85
CA ALA A 173 -18.70 8.63 -2.14
C ALA A 173 -17.61 9.57 -1.58
N GLY A 174 -17.31 9.43 -0.29
CA GLY A 174 -16.30 10.27 0.36
C GLY A 174 -14.93 10.16 -0.35
N PRO A 175 -14.05 11.15 -0.16
CA PRO A 175 -12.81 11.29 -0.92
C PRO A 175 -11.78 10.15 -0.77
N ALA A 176 -11.77 9.44 0.36
CA ALA A 176 -10.99 8.20 0.53
C ALA A 176 -11.46 7.07 -0.40
N GLY A 177 -12.65 7.19 -0.98
CA GLY A 177 -13.24 6.23 -1.89
C GLY A 177 -12.66 6.26 -3.30
N SER A 178 -11.96 7.31 -3.74
CA SER A 178 -11.50 7.42 -5.14
C SER A 178 -10.33 6.47 -5.46
N VAL A 179 -9.29 6.46 -4.63
CA VAL A 179 -8.12 5.57 -4.77
C VAL A 179 -8.51 4.12 -4.47
N TRP A 180 -9.30 3.90 -3.41
CA TRP A 180 -9.77 2.58 -3.04
C TRP A 180 -10.70 1.96 -4.08
N ALA A 181 -11.66 2.72 -4.63
CA ALA A 181 -12.52 2.23 -5.71
C ALA A 181 -11.74 1.92 -7.00
N GLY A 182 -10.72 2.73 -7.31
CA GLY A 182 -9.80 2.46 -8.43
C GLY A 182 -9.03 1.15 -8.27
N LEU A 183 -8.52 0.86 -7.06
CA LEU A 183 -7.73 -0.36 -6.80
C LEU A 183 -8.60 -1.62 -6.66
N ALA A 184 -9.75 -1.53 -5.97
CA ALA A 184 -10.65 -2.66 -5.77
C ALA A 184 -11.26 -3.17 -7.09
N GLY A 185 -11.43 -2.29 -8.08
CA GLY A 185 -11.97 -2.62 -9.40
C GLY A 185 -10.95 -3.15 -10.42
N THR A 186 -9.65 -3.06 -10.16
CA THR A 186 -8.60 -3.23 -11.20
C THR A 186 -7.82 -4.54 -11.12
N GLY A 187 -8.24 -5.48 -10.27
CA GLY A 187 -7.74 -6.86 -10.27
C GLY A 187 -6.84 -7.24 -9.08
N PHE A 188 -6.73 -6.37 -8.08
CA PHE A 188 -6.10 -6.69 -6.79
C PHE A 188 -7.17 -7.07 -5.76
N PRO A 189 -7.33 -8.36 -5.39
CA PRO A 189 -8.36 -8.78 -4.44
C PRO A 189 -8.07 -8.33 -3.01
N LEU A 190 -6.82 -7.99 -2.70
CA LEU A 190 -6.40 -7.49 -1.40
C LEU A 190 -5.76 -6.11 -1.58
N THR A 191 -6.34 -5.12 -0.94
CA THR A 191 -5.87 -3.74 -0.99
C THR A 191 -5.82 -3.17 0.41
N THR A 192 -4.90 -2.23 0.64
CA THR A 192 -4.84 -1.44 1.87
C THR A 192 -4.27 -0.06 1.58
N GLN A 193 -4.49 0.88 2.47
CA GLN A 193 -3.97 2.24 2.34
C GLN A 193 -3.60 2.84 3.69
N VAL A 194 -2.66 3.78 3.68
CA VAL A 194 -2.23 4.57 4.82
C VAL A 194 -1.81 5.95 4.32
N ASP A 195 -2.12 6.98 5.08
CA ASP A 195 -1.59 8.32 4.82
C ASP A 195 -0.28 8.51 5.61
N LEU A 196 0.78 8.88 4.91
CA LEU A 196 2.05 9.33 5.46
C LEU A 196 1.94 10.83 5.70
N VAL A 197 2.01 11.27 6.96
CA VAL A 197 1.87 12.68 7.34
C VAL A 197 3.22 13.18 7.86
N ALA A 198 3.74 14.27 7.30
CA ALA A 198 4.95 14.89 7.83
C ALA A 198 4.77 15.31 9.30
N ALA A 199 5.84 15.28 10.10
CA ALA A 199 5.76 15.56 11.54
C ALA A 199 5.25 16.97 11.88
N ASP A 200 5.45 17.91 10.96
CA ASP A 200 4.95 19.29 11.00
C ASP A 200 3.49 19.43 10.52
N GLY A 201 2.88 18.35 10.03
CA GLY A 201 1.52 18.29 9.51
C GLY A 201 1.33 18.96 8.15
N SER A 202 2.38 19.44 7.49
CA SER A 202 2.29 20.31 6.31
C SER A 202 1.96 19.56 5.02
N LEU A 203 2.36 18.29 4.93
CA LEU A 203 2.20 17.46 3.75
C LEU A 203 1.76 16.05 4.14
N ALA A 204 0.83 15.50 3.36
CA ALA A 204 0.40 14.13 3.50
C ALA A 204 0.42 13.43 2.13
N ARG A 205 1.07 12.26 2.06
CA ARG A 205 1.08 11.40 0.88
C ARG A 205 0.30 10.13 1.19
N ARG A 206 -0.58 9.71 0.29
CA ARG A 206 -1.30 8.45 0.44
C ARG A 206 -0.48 7.35 -0.19
N LEU A 207 -0.26 6.31 0.60
CA LEU A 207 0.35 5.08 0.16
C LEU A 207 -0.74 4.00 0.10
N ALA A 208 -0.89 3.38 -1.06
CA ALA A 208 -1.78 2.25 -1.24
C ALA A 208 -1.00 1.03 -1.73
N PHE A 209 -1.40 -0.15 -1.25
CA PHE A 209 -0.80 -1.42 -1.64
C PHE A 209 -1.88 -2.37 -2.16
N GLY A 210 -1.63 -2.98 -3.32
CA GLY A 210 -2.49 -3.96 -3.96
C GLY A 210 -1.76 -5.28 -4.18
N THR A 211 -2.39 -6.40 -3.82
CA THR A 211 -1.81 -7.74 -4.01
C THR A 211 -2.88 -8.82 -4.17
N GLY A 212 -2.46 -9.96 -4.72
CA GLY A 212 -3.23 -11.20 -4.71
C GLY A 212 -2.88 -12.17 -3.58
N HIS A 213 -1.97 -11.82 -2.66
CA HIS A 213 -1.44 -12.76 -1.66
C HIS A 213 -1.52 -12.19 -0.24
N ASP A 214 -2.18 -12.90 0.68
CA ASP A 214 -2.30 -12.46 2.09
C ASP A 214 -0.92 -12.25 2.75
N ARG A 215 0.05 -13.13 2.46
CA ARG A 215 1.42 -13.00 3.00
C ARG A 215 2.13 -11.73 2.54
N SER A 216 1.85 -11.23 1.33
CA SER A 216 2.42 -9.95 0.87
C SER A 216 1.80 -8.78 1.61
N LEU A 217 0.49 -8.83 1.86
CA LEU A 217 -0.22 -7.79 2.58
C LEU A 217 0.24 -7.72 4.04
N GLU A 218 0.43 -8.87 4.69
CA GLU A 218 1.02 -8.93 6.02
C GLU A 218 2.45 -8.37 6.03
N ALA A 219 3.31 -8.80 5.11
CA ALA A 219 4.68 -8.28 5.01
C ALA A 219 4.71 -6.76 4.76
N PHE A 220 3.82 -6.25 3.91
CA PHE A 220 3.68 -4.81 3.68
C PHE A 220 3.35 -4.05 4.98
N LYS A 221 2.38 -4.55 5.76
CA LYS A 221 2.02 -3.95 7.05
C LYS A 221 3.17 -4.04 8.05
N GLU A 222 3.86 -5.17 8.16
CA GLU A 222 5.03 -5.26 9.04
C GLU A 222 6.15 -4.30 8.61
N ASN A 223 6.42 -4.20 7.31
CA ASN A 223 7.41 -3.27 6.77
C ASN A 223 7.06 -1.82 7.07
N LEU A 224 5.79 -1.43 6.93
CA LEU A 224 5.28 -0.10 7.27
C LEU A 224 5.58 0.26 8.75
N TRP A 225 5.33 -0.67 9.66
CA TRP A 225 5.55 -0.45 11.10
C TRP A 225 7.00 -0.68 11.56
N ALA A 226 7.86 -1.18 10.68
CA ALA A 226 9.27 -1.42 10.96
C ALA A 226 10.20 -0.34 10.37
N VAL A 227 9.65 0.67 9.68
CA VAL A 227 10.36 1.91 9.34
C VAL A 227 10.74 2.63 10.65
N ASP A 228 11.95 3.20 10.69
CA ASP A 228 12.55 3.75 11.91
C ASP A 228 11.65 4.79 12.62
N ALA A 229 11.65 4.72 13.96
CA ALA A 229 10.96 5.65 14.84
C ALA A 229 11.50 7.09 14.76
N ASP A 230 12.74 7.25 14.32
CA ASP A 230 13.37 8.56 14.12
C ASP A 230 12.94 9.24 12.81
N THR A 231 12.01 8.64 12.05
CA THR A 231 11.46 9.29 10.87
C THR A 231 10.49 10.41 11.25
N ALA A 232 10.65 11.58 10.63
CA ALA A 232 9.75 12.72 10.78
C ALA A 232 8.38 12.49 10.07
N VAL A 233 7.84 11.28 10.13
CA VAL A 233 6.60 10.85 9.48
C VAL A 233 5.73 10.14 10.50
N ARG A 234 4.45 10.52 10.56
CA ARG A 234 3.41 9.82 11.29
C ARG A 234 2.45 9.14 10.31
N TYR A 235 1.73 8.14 10.79
CA TYR A 235 0.72 7.47 9.98
C TYR A 235 -0.66 8.03 10.30
N ARG A 236 -1.57 7.99 9.34
CA ARG A 236 -2.99 8.26 9.55
C ARG A 236 -3.79 7.21 8.80
N ASP A 237 -4.82 6.69 9.44
CA ASP A 237 -5.76 5.80 8.79
C ASP A 237 -6.74 6.61 7.93
N PRO A 238 -6.78 6.41 6.60
CA PRO A 238 -7.72 7.13 5.74
C PRO A 238 -9.19 6.80 6.02
N ALA A 239 -9.47 5.67 6.67
CA ALA A 239 -10.82 5.27 7.06
C ALA A 239 -11.25 5.85 8.41
N ASP A 240 -10.31 6.36 9.23
CA ASP A 240 -10.63 6.96 10.52
C ASP A 240 -11.19 8.38 10.32
N PRO A 241 -12.49 8.61 10.62
CA PRO A 241 -13.09 9.93 10.48
C PRO A 241 -12.50 10.96 11.46
N SER A 242 -11.88 10.52 12.55
CA SER A 242 -11.21 11.43 13.49
C SER A 242 -9.85 11.92 12.98
N GLY A 243 -9.32 11.28 11.92
CA GLY A 243 -8.05 11.62 11.30
C GLY A 243 -6.89 11.55 12.29
N GLN A 244 -6.99 10.69 13.31
CA GLN A 244 -6.03 10.62 14.39
C GLN A 244 -4.67 10.17 13.84
N LEU A 245 -3.61 10.91 14.21
CA LEU A 245 -2.26 10.49 13.88
C LEU A 245 -1.89 9.29 14.75
N LEU A 246 -1.42 8.25 14.08
CA LEU A 246 -0.91 7.03 14.67
C LEU A 246 0.60 7.20 14.84
N ASP A 247 1.05 7.17 16.09
CA ASP A 247 2.46 6.96 16.41
C ASP A 247 2.83 5.49 16.21
N ILE A 248 4.13 5.21 16.09
CA ILE A 248 4.75 3.94 15.62
C ILE A 248 4.43 2.70 16.51
N ALA A 249 3.69 2.88 17.60
CA ALA A 249 3.00 1.81 18.30
C ALA A 249 1.48 2.07 18.28
N PRO A 250 0.71 1.33 17.47
CA PRO A 250 -0.73 1.58 17.36
C PRO A 250 -1.41 1.38 18.71
N ASP A 251 -2.13 2.40 19.17
CA ASP A 251 -2.95 2.33 20.38
C ASP A 251 -4.05 1.25 20.21
N PRO A 252 -4.09 0.21 21.07
CA PRO A 252 -5.10 -0.84 20.97
C PRO A 252 -6.52 -0.36 21.22
N GLU A 253 -6.73 0.78 21.89
CA GLU A 253 -8.08 1.32 22.12
C GLU A 253 -8.69 1.88 20.83
N SER A 254 -7.88 2.58 20.03
CA SER A 254 -8.31 3.11 18.73
C SER A 254 -8.69 2.00 17.76
N LEU A 255 -7.91 0.92 17.68
CA LEU A 255 -8.30 -0.28 16.93
C LEU A 255 -9.55 -0.94 17.53
N GLY A 256 -9.66 -0.98 18.86
CA GLY A 256 -10.84 -1.52 19.55
C GLY A 256 -12.14 -0.82 19.15
N ARG A 257 -12.13 0.52 19.04
CA ARG A 257 -13.27 1.31 18.57
C ARG A 257 -13.66 0.94 17.13
N GLU A 258 -12.69 0.84 16.23
CA GLU A 258 -12.97 0.46 14.84
C GLU A 258 -13.53 -0.97 14.74
N LEU A 259 -12.98 -1.92 15.49
CA LEU A 259 -13.50 -3.29 15.51
C LEU A 259 -14.95 -3.37 16.03
N LEU A 260 -15.31 -2.57 17.04
CA LEU A 260 -16.69 -2.46 17.50
C LEU A 260 -17.60 -1.84 16.44
N ALA A 261 -17.14 -0.80 15.75
CA ALA A 261 -17.88 -0.19 14.65
C ALA A 261 -18.11 -1.19 13.52
N GLU A 262 -17.11 -1.99 13.17
CA GLU A 262 -17.24 -3.06 12.18
C GLU A 262 -18.23 -4.15 12.62
N LEU A 263 -18.15 -4.62 13.86
CA LEU A 263 -19.09 -5.60 14.40
C LEU A 263 -20.53 -5.05 14.46
N ALA A 264 -20.70 -3.75 14.72
CA ALA A 264 -22.00 -3.10 14.70
C ALA A 264 -22.58 -3.00 13.27
N ARG A 265 -21.73 -2.73 12.27
CA ARG A 265 -22.13 -2.65 10.85
C ARG A 265 -22.43 -4.03 10.24
N SER A 266 -21.61 -5.02 10.54
CA SER A 266 -21.60 -6.32 9.87
C SER A 266 -22.20 -7.47 10.67
N GLY A 267 -22.49 -7.26 11.96
CA GLY A 267 -22.86 -8.33 12.89
C GLY A 267 -21.66 -9.16 13.38
N PRO A 268 -21.92 -10.32 14.00
CA PRO A 268 -20.87 -11.19 14.54
C PRO A 268 -19.87 -11.64 13.47
N ARG A 269 -18.58 -11.64 13.82
CA ARG A 269 -17.47 -11.99 12.91
C ARG A 269 -16.46 -12.88 13.61
N THR A 270 -15.82 -13.76 12.86
CA THR A 270 -14.69 -14.55 13.36
C THR A 270 -13.44 -13.68 13.56
N VAL A 271 -12.53 -14.09 14.44
CA VAL A 271 -11.23 -13.42 14.62
C VAL A 271 -10.45 -13.34 13.30
N THR A 272 -10.54 -14.36 12.44
CA THR A 272 -9.94 -14.33 11.10
C THR A 272 -10.52 -13.22 10.23
N GLN A 273 -11.85 -13.02 10.26
CA GLN A 273 -12.49 -11.93 9.52
C GLN A 273 -12.09 -10.57 10.06
N LEU A 274 -11.96 -10.41 11.39
CA LEU A 274 -11.53 -9.15 12.00
C LEU A 274 -10.04 -8.85 11.71
N ARG A 275 -9.18 -9.87 11.70
CA ARG A 275 -7.78 -9.73 11.24
C ARG A 275 -7.70 -9.30 9.78
N ARG A 276 -8.50 -9.92 8.91
CA ARG A 276 -8.61 -9.52 7.51
C ARG A 276 -9.08 -8.07 7.38
N HIS A 277 -10.11 -7.69 8.13
CA HIS A 277 -10.60 -6.30 8.16
C HIS A 277 -9.50 -5.33 8.57
N ALA A 278 -8.74 -5.59 9.64
CA ALA A 278 -7.63 -4.74 10.04
C ALA A 278 -6.56 -4.60 8.94
N LEU A 279 -6.21 -5.70 8.26
CA LEU A 279 -5.22 -5.64 7.18
C LEU A 279 -5.70 -4.82 5.96
N THR A 280 -6.97 -4.96 5.57
CA THR A 280 -7.48 -4.38 4.31
C THR A 280 -8.18 -3.04 4.44
N ALA A 281 -8.81 -2.77 5.59
CA ALA A 281 -9.66 -1.61 5.80
C ALA A 281 -9.04 -0.56 6.72
N THR A 282 -7.96 -0.89 7.44
CA THR A 282 -7.34 0.02 8.41
C THR A 282 -5.83 0.06 8.26
N ALA A 283 -5.15 0.96 8.96
CA ALA A 283 -3.68 1.06 8.98
C ALA A 283 -2.99 -0.05 9.82
N TYR A 284 -3.75 -0.82 10.60
CA TYR A 284 -3.25 -1.74 11.62
C TYR A 284 -2.79 -3.11 11.06
N ARG A 285 -2.05 -3.88 11.87
CA ARG A 285 -1.62 -5.25 11.54
C ARG A 285 -2.59 -6.27 12.10
N SER A 286 -2.53 -7.49 11.56
CA SER A 286 -3.25 -8.67 12.07
C SER A 286 -2.91 -8.97 13.54
N VAL A 287 -1.65 -8.74 13.94
CA VAL A 287 -1.17 -8.96 15.32
C VAL A 287 -1.79 -7.99 16.32
N ASP A 288 -2.15 -6.78 15.89
CA ASP A 288 -2.72 -5.74 16.77
C ASP A 288 -4.15 -6.09 17.20
N VAL A 289 -4.89 -6.82 16.35
CA VAL A 289 -6.28 -7.25 16.61
C VAL A 289 -6.40 -8.09 17.89
N GLN A 290 -5.42 -8.96 18.16
CA GLN A 290 -5.50 -9.79 19.36
C GLN A 290 -5.43 -8.97 20.65
N ARG A 291 -4.59 -7.92 20.66
CA ARG A 291 -4.46 -7.01 21.80
C ARG A 291 -5.74 -6.19 21.97
N ALA A 292 -6.28 -5.65 20.89
CA ALA A 292 -7.54 -4.89 20.90
C ALA A 292 -8.71 -5.75 21.39
N LEU A 293 -8.90 -6.95 20.84
CA LEU A 293 -9.95 -7.89 21.25
C LEU A 293 -9.85 -8.29 22.71
N THR A 294 -8.62 -8.52 23.22
CA THR A 294 -8.42 -8.82 24.64
C THR A 294 -8.90 -7.67 25.53
N GLY A 295 -8.62 -6.42 25.13
CA GLY A 295 -9.14 -5.24 25.83
C GLY A 295 -10.66 -5.17 25.82
N LEU A 296 -11.28 -5.35 24.64
CA LEU A 296 -12.74 -5.31 24.46
C LEU A 296 -13.49 -6.39 25.27
N LEU A 297 -12.95 -7.61 25.30
CA LEU A 297 -13.51 -8.71 26.09
C LEU A 297 -13.35 -8.44 27.59
N ARG A 298 -12.22 -7.87 28.02
CA ARG A 298 -11.96 -7.56 29.44
C ARG A 298 -12.89 -6.47 29.97
N CYS A 299 -13.21 -5.46 29.17
CA CYS A 299 -14.15 -4.39 29.57
C CYS A 299 -15.62 -4.73 29.30
N GLY A 300 -15.92 -5.91 28.74
CA GLY A 300 -17.29 -6.35 28.45
C GLY A 300 -17.94 -5.64 27.26
N ALA A 301 -17.18 -4.92 26.43
CA ALA A 301 -17.72 -4.27 25.23
C ALA A 301 -17.99 -5.25 24.08
N ALA A 302 -17.31 -6.42 24.10
CA ALA A 302 -17.53 -7.52 23.18
C ALA A 302 -17.75 -8.82 23.93
N VAL A 303 -18.41 -9.78 23.28
CA VAL A 303 -18.57 -11.16 23.72
C VAL A 303 -17.99 -12.11 22.67
N ARG A 304 -17.69 -13.34 23.07
CA ARG A 304 -17.14 -14.36 22.17
C ARG A 304 -17.83 -15.71 22.29
N ASP A 305 -17.78 -16.47 21.19
CA ASP A 305 -18.19 -17.87 21.11
C ASP A 305 -17.08 -18.69 20.43
N PRO A 306 -16.53 -19.72 21.10
CA PRO A 306 -16.80 -20.14 22.48
C PRO A 306 -16.34 -19.13 23.54
N GLU A 307 -17.02 -19.13 24.70
CA GLU A 307 -16.74 -18.23 25.83
C GLU A 307 -15.33 -18.40 26.42
N HIS A 308 -14.76 -19.60 26.28
CA HIS A 308 -13.49 -20.00 26.89
C HIS A 308 -12.48 -20.46 25.83
N GLY A 309 -11.19 -20.43 26.19
CA GLY A 309 -10.10 -20.87 25.31
C GLY A 309 -9.30 -19.74 24.68
N ARG A 310 -8.40 -20.11 23.74
CA ARG A 310 -7.58 -19.15 23.00
C ARG A 310 -8.43 -18.43 21.95
N LEU A 311 -8.07 -17.19 21.61
CA LEU A 311 -8.66 -16.46 20.48
C LEU A 311 -8.13 -17.03 19.16
N GLY A 312 -8.62 -18.22 18.82
CA GLY A 312 -8.41 -18.90 17.55
C GLY A 312 -9.12 -18.17 16.40
N GLY A 313 -8.76 -18.50 15.17
CA GLY A 313 -9.27 -17.81 13.99
C GLY A 313 -10.77 -18.02 13.73
N ASP A 314 -11.34 -19.09 14.25
CA ASP A 314 -12.74 -19.52 14.17
C ASP A 314 -13.63 -18.94 15.27
N VAL A 315 -13.04 -18.39 16.34
CA VAL A 315 -13.78 -17.76 17.45
C VAL A 315 -14.60 -16.59 16.92
N VAL A 316 -15.90 -16.62 17.18
CA VAL A 316 -16.83 -15.57 16.77
C VAL A 316 -16.85 -14.49 17.85
N ILE A 317 -16.74 -13.23 17.45
CA ILE A 317 -16.84 -12.04 18.29
C ILE A 317 -18.11 -11.29 17.91
N ALA A 318 -18.82 -10.76 18.91
CA ALA A 318 -19.99 -9.91 18.71
C ALA A 318 -19.95 -8.72 19.69
N VAL A 319 -20.66 -7.64 19.34
CA VAL A 319 -20.89 -6.52 20.28
C VAL A 319 -21.70 -7.04 21.46
N ALA A 320 -21.29 -6.68 22.68
CA ALA A 320 -22.09 -7.00 23.86
C ALA A 320 -23.42 -6.26 23.80
N ARG A 321 -24.54 -6.99 23.92
CA ARG A 321 -25.85 -6.35 24.06
C ARG A 321 -25.88 -5.68 25.43
N HIS A 322 -26.06 -4.36 25.46
CA HIS A 322 -26.36 -3.69 26.71
C HIS A 322 -27.70 -4.23 27.24
N PRO A 323 -27.79 -4.62 28.53
CA PRO A 323 -29.03 -5.07 29.14
C PRO A 323 -30.08 -3.95 29.21
#